data_AF-A0A350YIC6-F1
#
_entry.id   AF-A0A350YIC6-F1
#
_cell.length_a   1.000
_cell.length_b   1.000
_cell.length_c   1.000
_cell.angle_alpha   90.00
_cell.angle_beta   90.00
_cell.angle_gamma   90.00
#
_symmetry.space_group_name_H-M   'P 1'
#
loop_
_entity.id
_entity.type
_entity.pdbx_description
1 polymer ?
#
loop_
_entity_poly.entity_id
_entity_poly.type
_entity_poly.pdbx_seq_one_letter_code
_entity_poly.pdbx_strand_id
1 'polypeptide(L)'
;HPNVNGLFNMGSGKARSFADMAAAVYRAAGCEPKITYRDMPEELRGKYQYFTEADMTKLRAAGYDKPFTQLEEGIRLYVQNYLEKEDPYI
;
A
#
# COMPACT_ATOMS: atom_id res chain seq x y z
N HIS A 1 16.56 -2.45 19.10
CA HIS A 1 15.82 -2.13 20.34
C HIS A 1 15.36 -3.40 21.05
N PRO A 2 16.26 -4.20 21.66
CA PRO A 2 15.90 -5.49 22.27
C PRO A 2 14.97 -5.36 23.50
N ASN A 3 14.90 -4.17 24.10
CA ASN A 3 14.07 -3.89 25.28
C ASN A 3 12.69 -3.30 24.94
N VAL A 4 12.38 -3.09 23.66
CA VAL A 4 11.10 -2.53 23.22
C VAL A 4 10.13 -3.68 22.93
N ASN A 5 9.00 -3.69 23.62
CA ASN A 5 7.92 -4.68 23.45
C ASN A 5 6.57 -3.95 23.49
N GLY A 6 5.65 -4.31 22.60
CA GLY A 6 4.31 -3.77 22.57
C GLY A 6 3.57 -4.03 21.26
N LEU A 7 2.34 -3.52 21.18
CA LEU A 7 1.54 -3.50 19.97
C LEU A 7 1.74 -2.19 19.22
N PHE A 8 2.17 -2.28 17.96
CA PHE A 8 2.46 -1.14 17.10
C PHE A 8 1.67 -1.24 15.79
N ASN A 9 1.14 -0.12 15.32
CA ASN A 9 0.65 -0.03 13.96
C ASN A 9 1.82 -0.12 12.98
N MET A 10 1.61 -0.80 11.86
CA MET A 10 2.58 -0.90 10.79
C MET A 10 1.93 -0.46 9.48
N GLY A 11 2.38 0.67 8.94
CA GLY A 11 1.93 1.22 7.67
C GLY A 11 2.77 2.42 7.28
N SER A 12 2.48 3.03 6.13
CA SER A 12 3.18 4.23 5.65
C SER A 12 2.85 5.50 6.45
N GLY A 13 1.77 5.48 7.23
CA GLY A 13 1.22 6.68 7.90
C GLY A 13 0.54 7.67 6.96
N LYS A 14 0.24 7.25 5.72
CA LYS A 14 -0.44 8.09 4.73
C LYS A 14 -1.46 7.25 3.97
N ALA A 15 -2.74 7.59 4.14
CA ALA A 15 -3.82 6.98 3.38
C ALA A 15 -3.69 7.33 1.88
N ARG A 16 -4.11 6.38 1.03
CA ARG A 16 -4.14 6.53 -0.43
C ARG A 16 -5.45 5.97 -0.97
N SER A 17 -5.92 6.54 -2.08
CA SER A 17 -7.15 6.07 -2.73
C SER A 17 -6.88 4.79 -3.54
N PHE A 18 -7.90 3.97 -3.75
CA PHE A 18 -7.81 2.83 -4.69
C PHE A 18 -7.56 3.30 -6.13
N ALA A 19 -8.04 4.48 -6.51
CA ALA A 19 -7.81 5.05 -7.82
C ALA A 19 -6.33 5.42 -8.04
N ASP A 20 -5.66 5.98 -7.02
CA ASP A 20 -4.24 6.27 -7.04
C ASP A 20 -3.42 4.99 -7.24
N MET A 21 -3.76 3.94 -6.49
CA MET A 21 -3.13 2.63 -6.58
C MET A 21 -3.29 2.05 -7.99
N ALA A 22 -4.52 2.02 -8.52
CA ALA A 22 -4.78 1.53 -9.87
C ALA A 22 -3.98 2.32 -10.92
N ALA A 23 -3.99 3.65 -10.84
CA ALA A 23 -3.25 4.50 -11.77
C ALA A 23 -1.73 4.27 -11.69
N ALA A 24 -1.18 4.00 -10.49
CA ALA A 24 0.23 3.65 -10.32
C ALA A 24 0.57 2.29 -10.94
N VAL A 25 -0.33 1.29 -10.86
CA VAL A 25 -0.14 0.00 -11.53
C VAL A 25 -0.12 0.17 -13.05
N TYR A 26 -1.06 0.93 -13.63
CA TYR A 26 -1.08 1.24 -15.06
C TYR A 26 0.25 1.84 -15.53
N ARG A 27 0.72 2.87 -14.83
CA ARG A 27 1.99 3.54 -15.14
C ARG A 27 3.19 2.61 -14.99
N ALA A 28 3.22 1.76 -13.97
CA ALA A 28 4.29 0.79 -13.76
C ALA A 28 4.37 -0.24 -14.91
N ALA A 29 3.23 -0.62 -15.48
CA ALA A 29 3.11 -1.49 -16.65
C ALA A 29 3.23 -0.75 -18.00
N GLY A 30 3.66 0.52 -18.01
CA GLY A 30 3.84 1.31 -19.23
C GLY A 30 2.54 1.68 -19.97
N CYS A 31 1.39 1.64 -19.29
CA CYS A 31 0.08 1.91 -19.86
C CYS A 31 -0.52 3.22 -19.32
N GLU A 32 -1.33 3.89 -20.14
CA GLU A 32 -2.14 5.02 -19.68
C GLU A 32 -3.30 4.55 -18.79
N PRO A 33 -3.58 5.20 -17.65
CA PRO A 33 -4.66 4.80 -16.76
C PRO A 33 -6.04 4.84 -17.42
N LYS A 34 -6.72 3.69 -17.46
CA LYS A 34 -8.11 3.57 -17.96
C LYS A 34 -9.01 2.92 -16.92
N ILE A 35 -9.39 3.70 -15.90
CA ILE A 35 -10.16 3.22 -14.75
C ILE A 35 -11.67 3.29 -15.05
N THR A 36 -12.39 2.20 -14.79
CA THR A 36 -13.86 2.15 -14.81
C THR A 36 -14.37 1.77 -13.43
N TYR A 37 -15.38 2.49 -12.93
CA TYR A 37 -15.98 2.23 -11.63
C TYR A 37 -17.16 1.27 -11.76
N ARG A 38 -17.40 0.50 -10.71
CA ARG A 38 -18.57 -0.36 -10.55
C ARG A 38 -19.18 -0.10 -9.17
N ASP A 39 -20.48 -0.35 -9.07
CA ASP A 39 -21.19 -0.15 -7.81
C ASP A 39 -20.69 -1.10 -6.72
N MET A 40 -20.60 -0.58 -5.50
CA MET A 40 -20.24 -1.34 -4.31
C MET A 40 -21.30 -2.44 -4.07
N PRO A 41 -20.88 -3.73 -4.03
CA PRO A 41 -21.79 -4.82 -3.66
C PRO A 41 -22.46 -4.55 -2.31
N GLU A 42 -23.77 -4.74 -2.25
CA GLU A 42 -24.57 -4.40 -1.06
C GLU A 42 -24.10 -5.13 0.21
N GLU A 43 -23.74 -6.41 0.06
CA GLU A 43 -23.24 -7.27 1.13
C GLU A 43 -21.94 -6.75 1.78
N LEU A 44 -21.14 -5.96 1.04
CA LEU A 44 -19.88 -5.39 1.52
C LEU A 44 -20.08 -4.05 2.21
N ARG A 45 -21.16 -3.30 1.95
CA ARG A 45 -21.32 -1.91 2.41
C ARG A 45 -21.13 -1.73 3.92
N GLY A 46 -21.64 -2.67 4.72
CA GLY A 46 -21.55 -2.63 6.20
C GLY A 46 -20.25 -3.21 6.78
N LYS A 47 -19.42 -3.85 5.95
CA LYS A 47 -18.17 -4.52 6.37
C LYS A 47 -16.93 -3.86 5.74
N TYR A 48 -17.14 -2.90 4.84
CA TYR A 48 -16.06 -2.27 4.10
C TYR A 48 -15.44 -1.13 4.89
N GLN A 49 -14.12 -1.16 5.02
CA GLN A 49 -13.37 -0.06 5.59
C GLN A 49 -13.02 0.96 4.50
N TYR A 50 -13.74 2.08 4.48
CA TYR A 50 -13.55 3.14 3.48
C TYR A 50 -12.27 3.95 3.67
N PHE A 51 -11.70 3.96 4.88
CA PHE A 51 -10.50 4.72 5.20
C PHE A 51 -9.61 3.96 6.19
N THR A 52 -8.33 3.85 5.84
CA THR A 52 -7.27 3.31 6.70
C THR A 52 -6.09 4.27 6.67
N GLU A 53 -5.63 4.66 7.85
CA GLU A 53 -4.35 5.35 8.00
C GLU A 53 -3.71 4.87 9.30
N ALA A 54 -2.51 4.30 9.18
CA ALA A 54 -1.80 3.79 10.35
C ALA A 54 -1.25 4.98 11.17
N ASP A 55 -1.71 5.13 12.42
CA ASP A 55 -1.07 6.06 13.35
C ASP A 55 0.32 5.53 13.73
N MET A 56 1.36 6.23 13.24
CA MET A 56 2.75 5.83 13.41
C MET A 56 3.39 6.36 14.69
N THR A 57 2.68 7.16 15.49
CA THR A 57 3.21 7.86 16.66
C THR A 57 3.94 6.91 17.62
N LYS A 58 3.30 5.78 17.96
CA LYS A 58 3.91 4.76 18.85
C LYS A 58 5.17 4.14 18.28
N LEU A 59 5.18 3.83 16.98
CA LEU A 59 6.32 3.20 16.33
C LEU A 59 7.50 4.18 16.22
N ARG A 60 7.23 5.46 15.92
CA ARG A 60 8.26 6.51 15.89
C ARG A 60 8.83 6.77 17.28
N ALA A 61 7.99 6.86 18.31
CA ALA A 61 8.42 7.03 19.70
C ALA A 61 9.28 5.85 20.20
N ALA A 62 9.03 4.64 19.71
CA ALA A 62 9.81 3.44 20.02
C ALA A 62 11.21 3.42 19.37
N GLY A 63 11.52 4.39 18.50
CA GLY A 63 12.85 4.57 17.89
C GLY A 63 12.97 4.12 16.44
N TYR A 64 11.90 3.64 15.79
CA TYR A 64 11.95 3.34 14.36
C TYR A 64 11.82 4.63 13.54
N ASP A 65 12.93 5.08 12.97
CA ASP A 65 13.06 6.34 12.24
C ASP A 65 13.11 6.18 10.70
N LYS A 66 13.24 4.94 10.22
CA LYS A 66 13.36 4.67 8.77
C LYS A 66 12.11 5.10 8.00
N PRO A 67 12.27 5.63 6.77
CA PRO A 67 11.14 5.91 5.91
C PRO A 67 10.44 4.61 5.47
N PHE A 68 9.16 4.72 5.14
CA PHE A 68 8.42 3.66 4.45
C PHE A 68 8.48 3.91 2.94
N THR A 69 8.52 2.84 2.16
CA THR A 69 8.41 2.92 0.71
C THR A 69 7.08 3.58 0.33
N GLN A 70 7.15 4.56 -0.56
CA GLN A 70 5.95 5.23 -1.07
C GLN A 70 5.17 4.29 -1.99
N LEU A 71 3.86 4.51 -2.12
CA LEU A 71 2.96 3.64 -2.88
C LEU A 71 3.46 3.42 -4.32
N GLU A 72 3.80 4.49 -5.03
CA GLU A 72 4.25 4.46 -6.41
C GLU A 72 5.52 3.64 -6.58
N GLU A 73 6.49 3.83 -5.70
CA GLU A 73 7.75 3.11 -5.75
C GLU A 73 7.56 1.63 -5.39
N GLY A 74 6.75 1.33 -4.38
CA GLY A 74 6.41 -0.04 -4.00
C GLY A 74 5.73 -0.80 -5.15
N ILE A 75 4.78 -0.16 -5.83
CA ILE A 75 4.09 -0.73 -6.99
C ILE A 75 5.06 -0.93 -8.15
N ARG A 76 5.90 0.06 -8.45
CA ARG A 76 6.90 -0.03 -9.54
C ARG A 76 7.83 -1.22 -9.33
N LEU A 77 8.41 -1.33 -8.12
CA LEU A 77 9.30 -2.45 -7.77
C LEU A 77 8.55 -3.79 -7.86
N TYR A 78 7.31 -3.86 -7.38
CA TYR A 78 6.56 -5.10 -7.40
C TYR A 78 6.17 -5.55 -8.82
N VAL A 79 5.72 -4.62 -9.67
CA VAL A 79 5.35 -4.94 -11.06
C VAL A 79 6.60 -5.31 -11.85
N GLN A 80 7.60 -4.44 -11.88
CA GLN A 80 8.73 -4.56 -12.82
C GLN A 80 9.78 -5.57 -12.36
N ASN A 81 10.03 -5.67 -11.05
CA ASN A 81 11.10 -6.54 -10.53
C ASN A 81 10.60 -7.90 -10.05
N TYR A 82 9.28 -8.12 -9.97
CA TYR A 82 8.70 -9.37 -9.50
C TYR A 82 7.65 -9.92 -10.47
N LEU A 83 6.58 -9.19 -10.79
CA LEU A 83 5.49 -9.72 -11.63
C LEU A 83 5.86 -9.88 -13.10
N GLU A 84 6.70 -9.01 -13.65
CA GLU A 84 7.13 -9.05 -15.06
C GLU A 84 8.27 -10.05 -15.32
N LYS A 85 8.85 -10.63 -14.28
CA LYS A 85 9.91 -11.64 -14.44
C LYS A 85 9.34 -12.97 -14.91
N GLU A 86 10.08 -13.66 -15.79
CA GLU A 86 9.72 -14.99 -16.30
C GLU A 86 9.61 -16.05 -15.19
N ASP A 87 10.41 -15.91 -14.12
CA ASP A 87 10.28 -16.71 -12.91
C ASP A 87 9.96 -15.79 -11.71
N PRO A 88 8.72 -15.80 -11.20
CA PRO A 88 8.33 -14.96 -10.07
C PRO A 88 8.94 -15.45 -8.73
N TYR A 89 9.65 -16.57 -8.69
CA TYR A 89 10.29 -17.10 -7.49
C TYR A 89 11.83 -17.03 -7.52
N ILE A 90 12.43 -16.44 -8.57
CA ILE A 90 13.90 -16.34 -8.77
C ILE A 90 14.39 -14.89 -8.97
#